data_AF-A0A0G1UBH3-F1
#
_entry.id   AF-A0A0G1UBH3-F1
#
_cell.length_a   1.000
_cell.length_b   1.000
_cell.length_c   1.000
_cell.angle_alpha   90.00
_cell.angle_beta   90.00
_cell.angle_gamma   90.00
#
_symmetry.space_group_name_H-M   'P 1'
#
loop_
_entity.id
_entity.type
_entity.pdbx_description
1 polymer ?
#
loop_
_entity_poly.entity_id
_entity_poly.type
_entity_poly.pdbx_seq_one_letter_code
_entity_poly.pdbx_strand_id
1 'polypeptide(L)'
;MRILTGKKWREGFLDYHQNKSDYRIQVLAWQNLERLENVYHTRPKSLRLLVNYFPVVGPEGMFTKVWSRIREERRNEKYVSCGVGKIIKSAADRAFTEGETVGFIAPLHPAMVERVTLPEKLIFKIEKSDIPELPKEKILYFPIQNKESRNGWWQDIRGWSIYSGIKISKETRNALANGLKKWLKETEWTEPEKIDARNATPITEIKGKIKKINPNKKSGVLFGYGNYAKINIIPYMKPFVDIQAVHEIDPTQIFLEQGVQKWDAAPFPRKDEKYDVYFVASYNHTHVPITLHALKQGAYALVEKPVVMDYEELAALEKALKIAGRKLFIGFHKRYGLFNKMALQDLNVTYGEPISYHSIVYELLQPEFFWYNWPVSRSTFLANGCHQIDHFLHLNNWSKPINADIKLLQDHAVLVWIELENGATFTTTFSEKGSLRVGPRDRVELKVHGRDVRITDAIHYVSEDNHRIIRKMRIFKTNSYKDMYREIGKKIANNEPGDSMESIMMSAKIMLDLEEKLQKMKGWGNRYERAKEEFSDCFF
;
A
#
# COMPACT_ATOMS: atom_id res chain seq x y z
N MET A 1 21.07 -0.65 10.96
CA MET A 1 21.56 0.71 10.66
C MET A 1 21.04 1.79 11.61
N ARG A 2 21.70 2.95 11.59
CA ARG A 2 21.27 4.20 12.21
C ARG A 2 20.51 5.09 11.20
N ILE A 3 19.52 5.84 11.68
CA ILE A 3 18.71 6.79 10.88
C ILE A 3 18.51 8.09 11.66
N LEU A 4 18.62 9.23 10.97
CA LEU A 4 18.30 10.55 11.51
C LEU A 4 16.79 10.76 11.42
N THR A 5 16.10 10.71 12.56
CA THR A 5 14.64 10.94 12.64
C THR A 5 14.31 11.83 13.83
N GLY A 6 13.47 12.85 13.61
CA GLY A 6 13.13 13.82 14.65
C GLY A 6 14.36 14.48 15.27
N LYS A 7 15.32 14.88 14.42
CA LYS A 7 16.60 15.51 14.79
C LYS A 7 17.51 14.67 15.70
N LYS A 8 17.30 13.34 15.78
CA LYS A 8 18.14 12.44 16.58
C LYS A 8 18.69 11.32 15.71
N TRP A 9 20.00 11.07 15.83
CA TRP A 9 20.68 9.93 15.22
C TRP A 9 20.41 8.69 16.06
N ARG A 10 19.56 7.79 15.56
CA ARG A 10 19.01 6.67 16.33
C ARG A 10 19.45 5.35 15.72
N GLU A 11 19.78 4.40 16.57
CA GLU A 11 20.15 3.04 16.19
C GLU A 11 18.97 2.05 16.25
N GLY A 12 19.19 0.82 15.79
CA GLY A 12 18.26 -0.30 15.93
C GLY A 12 17.27 -0.50 14.78
N PHE A 13 17.41 0.25 13.68
CA PHE A 13 16.66 0.06 12.44
C PHE A 13 17.28 -1.04 11.57
N LEU A 14 16.47 -1.72 10.77
CA LEU A 14 16.97 -2.61 9.72
C LEU A 14 17.60 -1.81 8.59
N ASP A 15 18.58 -2.41 7.93
CA ASP A 15 19.04 -2.01 6.62
C ASP A 15 17.97 -2.28 5.56
N TYR A 16 17.88 -1.42 4.54
CA TYR A 16 17.05 -1.68 3.37
C TYR A 16 17.44 -3.01 2.73
N HIS A 17 16.46 -3.78 2.26
CA HIS A 17 16.74 -4.98 1.48
C HIS A 17 17.44 -4.63 0.16
N GLN A 18 18.49 -5.36 -0.17
CA GLN A 18 19.20 -5.19 -1.43
C GLN A 18 18.61 -6.12 -2.50
N ASN A 19 17.88 -5.55 -3.45
CA ASN A 19 17.41 -6.28 -4.62
C ASN A 19 18.58 -6.59 -5.58
N LYS A 20 18.33 -7.41 -6.61
CA LYS A 20 19.38 -7.84 -7.56
C LYS A 20 20.12 -6.68 -8.23
N SER A 21 19.40 -5.60 -8.53
CA SER A 21 19.89 -4.39 -9.22
C SER A 21 20.38 -3.29 -8.28
N ASP A 22 20.28 -3.49 -6.96
CA ASP A 22 20.62 -2.47 -5.99
C ASP A 22 22.06 -2.61 -5.47
N TYR A 23 22.68 -1.48 -5.20
CA TYR A 23 23.96 -1.37 -4.52
C TYR A 23 23.74 -0.92 -3.10
N ARG A 24 24.50 -1.48 -2.16
CA ARG A 24 24.55 -0.97 -0.79
C ARG A 24 25.72 0.00 -0.64
N ILE A 25 25.40 1.20 -0.17
CA ILE A 25 26.34 2.33 -0.07
C ILE A 25 26.48 2.70 1.41
N GLN A 26 27.71 2.71 1.91
CA GLN A 26 28.06 3.34 3.17
C GLN A 26 28.14 4.86 2.95
N VAL A 27 27.27 5.60 3.62
CA VAL A 27 27.21 7.07 3.48
C VAL A 27 28.44 7.70 4.12
N LEU A 28 29.04 8.67 3.43
CA LEU A 28 30.17 9.48 3.90
C LEU A 28 29.79 10.97 3.98
N ALA A 29 28.99 11.43 3.03
CA ALA A 29 28.39 12.77 3.03
C ALA A 29 26.93 12.70 2.54
N TRP A 30 26.06 13.56 3.10
CA TRP A 30 24.63 13.58 2.80
C TRP A 30 24.07 15.01 2.85
N GLN A 31 23.44 15.45 1.77
CA GLN A 31 22.74 16.72 1.65
C GLN A 31 21.24 16.47 1.45
N ASN A 32 20.40 17.13 2.25
CA ASN A 32 18.97 17.20 1.96
C ASN A 32 18.70 18.33 0.97
N LEU A 33 18.19 17.96 -0.21
CA LEU A 33 17.91 18.88 -1.31
C LEU A 33 16.50 19.47 -1.20
N GLU A 34 15.52 18.61 -0.90
CA GLU A 34 14.11 19.01 -0.78
C GLU A 34 13.41 18.14 0.27
N ARG A 35 12.59 18.75 1.12
CA ARG A 35 11.65 18.01 1.96
C ARG A 35 10.39 17.72 1.16
N LEU A 36 10.03 16.45 1.01
CA LEU A 36 8.84 16.05 0.28
C LEU A 36 7.61 16.16 1.18
N GLU A 37 6.75 17.13 0.85
CA GLU A 37 5.37 17.16 1.32
C GLU A 37 4.50 16.27 0.42
N ASN A 38 3.29 15.91 0.85
CA ASN A 38 2.34 15.14 0.02
C ASN A 38 2.81 13.74 -0.42
N VAL A 39 3.68 13.08 0.37
CA VAL A 39 3.99 11.64 0.18
C VAL A 39 2.90 10.75 0.76
N TYR A 40 2.29 11.19 1.86
CA TYR A 40 1.26 10.43 2.57
C TYR A 40 0.09 11.33 2.93
N HIS A 41 -1.07 10.72 3.17
CA HIS A 41 -2.23 11.38 3.76
C HIS A 41 -1.90 11.83 5.18
N THR A 42 -1.49 13.09 5.35
CA THR A 42 -1.32 13.71 6.67
C THR A 42 -2.58 14.51 7.00
N ARG A 43 -3.10 14.34 8.22
CA ARG A 43 -4.22 15.18 8.71
C ARG A 43 -3.71 16.12 9.78
N PRO A 44 -4.15 17.40 9.78
CA PRO A 44 -3.74 18.35 10.81
C PRO A 44 -4.12 17.84 12.21
N LYS A 45 -3.21 18.07 13.18
CA LYS A 45 -3.44 17.75 14.60
C LYS A 45 -4.47 18.74 15.15
N SER A 46 -5.75 18.33 15.19
CA SER A 46 -6.86 19.16 15.70
C SER A 46 -7.77 18.36 16.62
N LEU A 47 -7.98 18.86 17.85
CA LEU A 47 -8.91 18.30 18.83
C LEU A 47 -10.34 18.30 18.29
N ARG A 48 -10.76 19.37 17.62
CA ARG A 48 -12.07 19.47 16.96
C ARG A 48 -12.27 18.38 15.90
N LEU A 49 -11.24 18.06 15.11
CA LEU A 49 -11.30 16.97 14.14
C LEU A 49 -11.37 15.59 14.80
N LEU A 50 -10.75 15.38 15.96
CA LEU A 50 -10.85 14.14 16.73
C LEU A 50 -12.26 13.95 17.31
N VAL A 51 -12.84 15.00 17.89
CA VAL A 51 -14.23 14.99 18.40
C VAL A 51 -15.21 14.66 17.28
N ASN A 52 -15.07 15.30 16.11
CA ASN A 52 -15.91 15.03 14.94
C ASN A 52 -15.77 13.62 14.37
N TYR A 53 -14.70 12.91 14.72
CA TYR A 53 -14.41 11.56 14.24
C TYR A 53 -14.95 10.48 15.19
N PHE A 54 -15.16 10.80 16.47
CA PHE A 54 -15.70 9.85 17.45
C PHE A 54 -17.02 9.19 17.02
N PRO A 55 -18.02 9.92 16.49
CA PRO A 55 -19.28 9.29 16.06
C PRO A 55 -19.12 8.34 14.86
N VAL A 56 -17.98 8.37 14.17
CA VAL A 56 -17.70 7.56 12.97
C VAL A 56 -17.05 6.23 13.35
N VAL A 57 -16.07 6.25 14.27
CA VAL A 57 -15.21 5.09 14.56
C VAL A 57 -15.33 4.55 15.99
N GLY A 58 -16.06 5.25 16.86
CA GLY A 58 -16.22 4.89 18.26
C GLY A 58 -14.95 5.06 19.11
N PRO A 59 -14.99 4.65 20.39
CA PRO A 59 -13.87 4.80 21.32
C PRO A 59 -12.65 3.97 20.91
N GLU A 60 -12.84 2.68 20.61
CA GLU A 60 -11.77 1.76 20.16
C GLU A 60 -11.05 2.33 18.92
N GLY A 61 -11.80 2.79 17.91
CA GLY A 61 -11.22 3.39 16.71
C GLY A 61 -10.53 4.74 16.93
N MET A 62 -10.94 5.52 17.93
CA MET A 62 -10.27 6.78 18.28
C MET A 62 -8.89 6.52 18.91
N PHE A 63 -8.82 5.63 19.91
CA PHE A 63 -7.55 5.28 20.57
C PHE A 63 -6.53 4.76 19.58
N THR A 64 -6.93 3.79 18.74
CA THR A 64 -6.06 3.21 17.71
C THR A 64 -5.54 4.27 16.73
N LYS A 65 -6.37 5.25 16.36
CA LYS A 65 -5.97 6.33 15.44
C LYS A 65 -4.99 7.32 16.06
N VAL A 66 -5.16 7.68 17.34
CA VAL A 66 -4.22 8.56 18.05
C VAL A 66 -2.87 7.88 18.20
N TRP A 67 -2.86 6.61 18.62
CA TRP A 67 -1.63 5.81 18.73
C TRP A 67 -0.93 5.61 17.38
N SER A 68 -1.69 5.36 16.31
CA SER A 68 -1.14 5.23 14.97
C SER A 68 -0.43 6.51 14.51
N ARG A 69 -1.04 7.69 14.73
CA ARG A 69 -0.44 8.98 14.33
C ARG A 69 0.94 9.22 14.94
N ILE A 70 1.15 8.81 16.18
CA ILE A 70 2.45 8.91 16.85
C ILE A 70 3.46 7.94 16.21
N ARG A 71 3.01 6.74 15.84
CA ARG A 71 3.84 5.70 15.22
C ARG A 71 4.22 6.01 13.76
N GLU A 72 3.42 6.80 13.04
CA GLU A 72 3.69 7.18 11.64
C GLU A 72 4.51 8.47 11.46
N GLU A 73 4.73 9.24 12.53
CA GLU A 73 5.42 10.54 12.43
C GLU A 73 6.82 10.43 11.83
N ARG A 74 7.56 9.35 12.15
CA ARG A 74 8.89 9.08 11.59
C ARG A 74 8.86 8.72 10.10
N ARG A 75 7.82 8.02 9.66
CA ARG A 75 7.63 7.64 8.24
C ARG A 75 7.36 8.87 7.38
N ASN A 76 6.60 9.82 7.91
CA ASN A 76 6.12 10.97 7.13
C ASN A 76 7.22 11.99 6.80
N GLU A 77 8.38 11.90 7.45
CA GLU A 77 9.52 12.76 7.20
C GLU A 77 10.38 12.17 6.06
N LYS A 78 10.14 12.62 4.82
CA LYS A 78 10.85 12.17 3.62
C LYS A 78 11.50 13.32 2.86
N TYR A 79 12.62 13.03 2.23
CA TYR A 79 13.44 13.96 1.47
C TYR A 79 13.88 13.38 0.14
N VAL A 80 14.13 14.28 -0.80
CA VAL A 80 15.11 14.07 -1.87
C VAL A 80 16.46 14.52 -1.33
N SER A 81 17.46 13.67 -1.46
CA SER A 81 18.81 13.91 -0.94
C SER A 81 19.86 13.49 -1.97
N CYS A 82 21.06 14.03 -1.88
CA CYS A 82 22.23 13.52 -2.60
C CYS A 82 23.38 13.32 -1.63
N GLY A 83 24.44 12.66 -2.09
CA GLY A 83 25.59 12.44 -1.25
C GLY A 83 26.76 11.75 -1.92
N VAL A 84 27.77 11.49 -1.11
CA VAL A 84 28.96 10.71 -1.45
C VAL A 84 29.03 9.52 -0.51
N GLY A 85 29.35 8.35 -1.07
CA GLY A 85 29.44 7.14 -0.29
C GLY A 85 30.41 6.13 -0.89
N LYS A 86 30.62 5.04 -0.15
CA LYS A 86 31.47 3.92 -0.57
C LYS A 86 30.61 2.70 -0.80
N ILE A 87 30.76 2.04 -1.95
CA ILE A 87 30.09 0.76 -2.20
C ILE A 87 30.61 -0.26 -1.19
N ILE A 88 29.71 -0.90 -0.45
CA ILE A 88 30.07 -1.98 0.49
C ILE A 88 29.47 -3.33 0.08
N LYS A 89 28.55 -3.33 -0.88
CA LYS A 89 28.07 -4.53 -1.54
C LYS A 89 27.57 -4.17 -2.94
N SER A 90 28.18 -4.78 -3.96
CA SER A 90 27.81 -4.55 -5.36
C SER A 90 26.49 -5.23 -5.74
N ALA A 91 25.84 -4.72 -6.78
CA ALA A 91 24.73 -5.38 -7.46
C ALA A 91 25.22 -6.49 -8.40
N ALA A 92 24.28 -7.22 -9.03
CA ALA A 92 24.59 -8.35 -9.90
C ALA A 92 25.32 -7.95 -11.20
N ASP A 93 25.06 -6.76 -11.73
CA ASP A 93 25.67 -6.22 -12.97
C ASP A 93 27.12 -5.73 -12.76
N ARG A 94 27.54 -5.53 -11.50
CA ARG A 94 28.90 -5.10 -11.12
C ARG A 94 29.39 -3.81 -11.82
N ALA A 95 28.48 -2.91 -12.18
CA ALA A 95 28.82 -1.59 -12.74
C ALA A 95 29.68 -0.73 -11.79
N PHE A 96 29.52 -0.94 -10.47
CA PHE A 96 30.39 -0.39 -9.44
C PHE A 96 30.97 -1.50 -8.54
N THR A 97 32.21 -1.30 -8.09
CA THR A 97 32.95 -2.30 -7.31
C THR A 97 32.93 -2.02 -5.81
N GLU A 98 33.00 -3.06 -4.98
CA GLU A 98 33.14 -2.89 -3.54
C GLU A 98 34.40 -2.09 -3.20
N GLY A 99 34.21 -1.06 -2.40
CA GLY A 99 35.26 -0.10 -2.04
C GLY A 99 35.32 1.14 -2.91
N GLU A 100 34.64 1.17 -4.05
CA GLU A 100 34.56 2.34 -4.94
C GLU A 100 33.81 3.50 -4.26
N THR A 101 34.36 4.71 -4.37
CA THR A 101 33.69 5.93 -3.92
C THR A 101 32.80 6.44 -5.05
N VAL A 102 31.53 6.68 -4.74
CA VAL A 102 30.51 7.08 -5.69
C VAL A 102 29.73 8.29 -5.18
N GLY A 103 29.20 9.07 -6.11
CA GLY A 103 28.13 10.01 -5.84
C GLY A 103 26.78 9.30 -6.00
N PHE A 104 25.77 9.68 -5.22
CA PHE A 104 24.45 9.07 -5.30
C PHE A 104 23.32 10.08 -5.07
N ILE A 105 22.10 9.69 -5.47
CA ILE A 105 20.88 10.46 -5.24
C ILE A 105 19.81 9.55 -4.63
N ALA A 106 19.21 10.01 -3.53
CA ALA A 106 18.25 9.29 -2.72
C ALA A 106 16.88 10.00 -2.78
N PRO A 107 15.94 9.57 -3.63
CA PRO A 107 14.74 10.34 -3.97
C PRO A 107 13.64 10.35 -2.91
N LEU A 108 13.55 9.30 -2.08
CA LEU A 108 12.47 9.14 -1.10
C LEU A 108 12.97 8.49 0.18
N HIS A 109 13.77 9.21 0.96
CA HIS A 109 14.43 8.67 2.15
C HIS A 109 14.20 9.54 3.39
N PRO A 110 14.44 9.01 4.61
CA PRO A 110 14.50 9.83 5.82
C PRO A 110 15.58 10.92 5.72
N ALA A 111 15.62 11.83 6.68
CA ALA A 111 16.56 12.96 6.69
C ALA A 111 18.03 12.56 6.47
N MET A 112 18.43 11.38 6.96
CA MET A 112 19.72 10.75 6.68
C MET A 112 19.68 9.29 7.14
N VAL A 113 20.46 8.42 6.48
CA VAL A 113 20.64 7.00 6.84
C VAL A 113 22.12 6.66 6.90
N GLU A 114 22.51 5.69 7.74
CA GLU A 114 23.90 5.24 7.86
C GLU A 114 24.34 4.52 6.58
N ARG A 115 23.43 3.75 6.00
CA ARG A 115 23.61 3.03 4.74
C ARG A 115 22.34 3.18 3.92
N VAL A 116 22.53 3.36 2.62
CA VAL A 116 21.43 3.44 1.66
C VAL A 116 21.56 2.31 0.64
N THR A 117 20.45 1.92 0.04
CA THR A 117 20.40 0.92 -1.02
C THR A 117 19.71 1.57 -2.21
N LEU A 118 20.41 1.65 -3.34
CA LEU A 118 19.96 2.37 -4.52
C LEU A 118 20.30 1.57 -5.79
N PRO A 119 19.46 1.64 -6.83
CA PRO A 119 19.77 1.05 -8.12
C PRO A 119 20.84 1.86 -8.86
N GLU A 120 21.51 1.20 -9.80
CA GLU A 120 22.57 1.77 -10.66
C GLU A 120 22.20 3.15 -11.24
N LYS A 121 20.95 3.34 -11.66
CA LYS A 121 20.41 4.58 -12.25
C LYS A 121 20.48 5.83 -11.36
N LEU A 122 20.74 5.66 -10.06
CA LEU A 122 20.86 6.74 -9.07
C LEU A 122 22.28 6.87 -8.50
N ILE A 123 23.25 6.18 -9.11
CA ILE A 123 24.66 6.16 -8.69
C ILE A 123 25.52 6.66 -9.84
N PHE A 124 26.55 7.45 -9.49
CA PHE A 124 27.39 8.17 -10.44
C PHE A 124 28.85 8.04 -10.04
N LYS A 125 29.71 7.85 -11.03
CA LYS A 125 31.16 7.95 -10.85
C LYS A 125 31.52 9.40 -10.53
N ILE A 126 32.45 9.58 -9.60
CA ILE A 126 32.97 10.88 -9.20
C ILE A 126 34.50 10.83 -9.21
N GLU A 127 35.14 11.96 -9.50
CA GLU A 127 36.60 12.05 -9.46
C GLU A 127 37.05 12.32 -8.02
N LYS A 128 38.18 11.73 -7.59
CA LYS A 128 38.71 11.98 -6.25
C LYS A 128 39.07 13.45 -6.02
N SER A 129 39.37 14.20 -7.09
CA SER A 129 39.61 15.63 -7.08
C SER A 129 38.35 16.47 -6.82
N ASP A 130 37.15 15.92 -7.03
CA ASP A 130 35.89 16.64 -6.83
C ASP A 130 35.47 16.68 -5.35
N ILE A 131 36.16 15.93 -4.47
CA ILE A 131 35.82 15.81 -3.04
C ILE A 131 37.07 15.98 -2.17
N PRO A 132 36.94 16.60 -0.97
CA PRO A 132 38.03 16.59 0.00
C PRO A 132 38.21 15.19 0.60
N GLU A 133 39.25 15.02 1.40
CA GLU A 133 39.39 13.82 2.22
C GLU A 133 38.23 13.74 3.24
N LEU A 134 37.36 12.76 3.06
CA LEU A 134 36.19 12.57 3.93
C LEU A 134 36.57 11.82 5.22
N PRO A 135 36.03 12.24 6.38
CA PRO A 135 36.36 11.60 7.66
C PRO A 135 35.86 10.16 7.70
N LYS A 136 36.72 9.22 8.11
CA LYS A 136 36.38 7.78 8.18
C LYS A 136 35.31 7.44 9.22
N GLU A 137 35.20 8.24 10.26
CA GLU A 137 34.39 7.97 11.46
C GLU A 137 33.17 8.89 11.61
N LYS A 138 32.93 9.75 10.61
CA LYS A 138 31.86 10.75 10.66
C LYS A 138 31.15 10.81 9.32
N ILE A 139 29.85 11.06 9.34
CA ILE A 139 29.10 11.48 8.15
C ILE A 139 29.03 13.00 8.14
N LEU A 140 29.41 13.60 7.03
CA LEU A 140 29.20 15.03 6.80
C LEU A 140 27.75 15.24 6.38
N TYR A 141 26.96 15.85 7.25
CA TYR A 141 25.53 16.08 7.04
C TYR A 141 25.27 17.56 6.77
N PHE A 142 24.54 17.82 5.70
CA PHE A 142 24.13 19.15 5.30
C PHE A 142 22.60 19.20 5.30
N PRO A 143 21.98 19.81 6.32
CA PRO A 143 20.53 19.97 6.36
C PRO A 143 20.07 20.95 5.26
N ILE A 144 18.79 20.90 4.93
CA ILE A 144 18.20 21.84 3.99
C ILE A 144 18.23 23.27 4.58
N GLN A 145 18.84 24.22 3.88
CA GLN A 145 18.95 25.61 4.34
C GLN A 145 17.74 26.47 3.89
N ASN A 146 17.20 26.24 2.69
CA ASN A 146 16.06 26.99 2.12
C ASN A 146 14.84 26.09 1.87
N LYS A 147 13.66 26.55 2.30
CA LYS A 147 12.40 25.77 2.23
C LYS A 147 11.79 25.64 0.83
N GLU A 148 12.25 26.40 -0.15
CA GLU A 148 11.60 26.52 -1.45
C GLU A 148 12.60 26.34 -2.60
N SER A 149 12.82 25.10 -3.03
CA SER A 149 13.33 24.84 -4.38
C SER A 149 12.37 23.87 -5.06
N ARG A 150 11.34 24.42 -5.72
CA ARG A 150 10.37 23.61 -6.48
C ARG A 150 10.86 23.22 -7.89
N ASN A 151 12.06 23.66 -8.29
CA ASN A 151 12.63 23.46 -9.64
C ASN A 151 14.13 23.08 -9.57
N GLY A 152 14.47 22.11 -8.71
CA GLY A 152 15.83 21.57 -8.64
C GLY A 152 16.15 20.63 -9.81
N TRP A 153 17.43 20.37 -10.04
CA TRP A 153 17.90 19.38 -11.03
C TRP A 153 17.43 17.94 -10.72
N TRP A 154 16.76 17.72 -9.59
CA TRP A 154 16.15 16.47 -9.12
C TRP A 154 14.62 16.41 -9.30
N GLN A 155 13.99 17.38 -9.96
CA GLN A 155 12.52 17.52 -10.03
C GLN A 155 11.80 16.25 -10.54
N ASP A 156 12.37 15.54 -11.51
CA ASP A 156 11.75 14.37 -12.16
C ASP A 156 11.81 13.09 -11.31
N ILE A 157 12.55 13.11 -10.20
CA ILE A 157 12.67 11.96 -9.28
C ILE A 157 12.05 12.22 -7.91
N ARG A 158 11.30 13.33 -7.75
CA ARG A 158 10.60 13.64 -6.49
C ARG A 158 9.62 12.50 -6.17
N GLY A 159 9.82 11.87 -5.01
CA GLY A 159 9.01 10.73 -4.59
C GLY A 159 9.19 9.46 -5.44
N TRP A 160 10.21 9.41 -6.30
CA TRP A 160 10.52 8.23 -7.09
C TRP A 160 10.87 7.05 -6.18
N SER A 161 10.42 5.87 -6.59
CA SER A 161 10.65 4.61 -5.89
C SER A 161 10.88 3.51 -6.90
N ILE A 162 11.74 2.55 -6.58
CA ILE A 162 11.94 1.34 -7.40
C ILE A 162 10.64 0.53 -7.57
N TYR A 163 9.69 0.67 -6.65
CA TYR A 163 8.36 0.05 -6.70
C TYR A 163 7.33 0.82 -7.54
N SER A 164 7.71 1.95 -8.15
CA SER A 164 6.75 2.81 -8.87
C SER A 164 6.48 2.38 -10.32
N GLY A 165 7.36 1.55 -10.89
CA GLY A 165 7.38 1.30 -12.34
C GLY A 165 7.68 2.55 -13.17
N ILE A 166 8.19 3.64 -12.56
CA ILE A 166 8.60 4.84 -13.29
C ILE A 166 10.03 4.64 -13.78
N LYS A 167 10.22 4.68 -15.09
CA LYS A 167 11.54 4.67 -15.72
C LYS A 167 12.23 6.02 -15.56
N ILE A 168 13.50 6.00 -15.16
CA ILE A 168 14.34 7.20 -15.20
C ILE A 168 14.88 7.35 -16.63
N SER A 169 14.49 8.42 -17.32
CA SER A 169 14.93 8.70 -18.69
C SER A 169 16.42 9.04 -18.73
N LYS A 170 17.01 8.98 -19.93
CA LYS A 170 18.42 9.35 -20.13
C LYS A 170 18.63 10.85 -19.85
N GLU A 171 17.66 11.67 -20.24
CA GLU A 171 17.64 13.12 -20.03
C GLU A 171 17.62 13.45 -18.54
N THR A 172 16.70 12.84 -17.79
CA THR A 172 16.65 12.98 -16.34
C THR A 172 17.95 12.50 -15.71
N ARG A 173 18.47 11.33 -16.09
CA ARG A 173 19.74 10.82 -15.56
C ARG A 173 20.92 11.76 -15.82
N ASN A 174 20.99 12.38 -16.99
CA ASN A 174 22.02 13.37 -17.32
C ASN A 174 21.87 14.65 -16.48
N ALA A 175 20.64 15.13 -16.28
CA ALA A 175 20.37 16.28 -15.40
C ALA A 175 20.80 16.00 -13.96
N LEU A 176 20.50 14.80 -13.46
CA LEU A 176 20.94 14.31 -12.15
C LEU A 176 22.47 14.27 -12.03
N ALA A 177 23.16 13.71 -13.02
CA ALA A 177 24.63 13.65 -13.03
C ALA A 177 25.27 15.04 -13.02
N ASN A 178 24.78 15.95 -13.88
CA ASN A 178 25.28 17.32 -13.97
C ASN A 178 25.02 18.12 -12.69
N GLY A 179 23.81 17.97 -12.13
CA GLY A 179 23.44 18.61 -10.88
C GLY A 179 24.27 18.13 -9.68
N LEU A 180 24.53 16.82 -9.61
CA LEU A 180 25.41 16.24 -8.61
C LEU A 180 26.85 16.74 -8.77
N LYS A 181 27.38 16.79 -9.99
CA LYS A 181 28.73 17.33 -10.27
C LYS A 181 28.86 18.80 -9.88
N LYS A 182 27.83 19.60 -10.16
CA LYS A 182 27.75 21.00 -9.75
C LYS A 182 27.74 21.12 -8.22
N TRP A 183 26.90 20.33 -7.54
CA TRP A 183 26.85 20.29 -6.09
C TRP A 183 28.21 19.96 -5.47
N LEU A 184 28.93 18.94 -5.96
CA LEU A 184 30.25 18.57 -5.45
C LEU A 184 31.24 19.75 -5.47
N LYS A 185 31.23 20.53 -6.56
CA LYS A 185 32.13 21.69 -6.76
C LYS A 185 31.76 22.90 -5.91
N GLU A 186 30.47 23.13 -5.71
CA GLU A 186 29.96 24.32 -5.01
C GLU A 186 29.75 24.08 -3.51
N THR A 187 29.82 22.83 -3.05
CA THR A 187 29.66 22.50 -1.63
C THR A 187 30.82 23.05 -0.81
N GLU A 188 30.49 23.83 0.22
CA GLU A 188 31.44 24.25 1.23
C GLU A 188 31.64 23.13 2.27
N TRP A 189 32.74 22.38 2.13
CA TRP A 189 33.01 21.19 2.94
C TRP A 189 33.55 21.48 4.36
N THR A 190 33.78 22.74 4.70
CA THR A 190 34.39 23.20 5.97
C THR A 190 33.40 23.28 7.12
N GLU A 191 32.12 23.59 6.86
CA GLU A 191 31.08 23.81 7.88
C GLU A 191 29.90 22.80 7.90
N PRO A 192 30.09 21.48 7.67
CA PRO A 192 28.98 20.51 7.80
C PRO A 192 28.67 20.19 9.27
N GLU A 193 27.43 19.75 9.52
CA GLU A 193 27.13 18.99 10.73
C GLU A 193 27.89 17.66 10.68
N LYS A 194 28.65 17.36 11.73
CA LYS A 194 29.47 16.14 11.80
C LYS A 194 28.77 15.09 12.64
N ILE A 195 28.14 14.11 11.98
CA ILE A 195 27.39 13.05 12.65
C ILE A 195 28.29 11.86 12.95
N ASP A 196 28.26 11.37 14.19
CA ASP A 196 29.07 10.22 14.62
C ASP A 196 28.68 8.95 13.85
N ALA A 197 29.65 8.38 13.15
CA ALA A 197 29.52 7.15 12.38
C ALA A 197 30.49 6.06 12.86
N ARG A 198 31.21 6.28 13.97
CA ARG A 198 32.05 5.25 14.61
C ARG A 198 31.24 3.98 14.91
N ASN A 199 31.94 2.85 14.95
CA ASN A 199 31.37 1.54 15.24
C ASN A 199 30.16 1.24 14.35
N ALA A 200 30.41 1.15 13.04
CA ALA A 200 29.36 0.89 12.06
C ALA A 200 28.52 -0.32 12.49
N THR A 201 27.20 -0.14 12.53
CA THR A 201 26.31 -1.23 12.97
C THR A 201 26.38 -2.38 11.96
N PRO A 202 26.35 -3.66 12.38
CA PRO A 202 26.31 -4.78 11.45
C PRO A 202 25.15 -4.64 10.46
N ILE A 203 25.42 -4.94 9.19
CA ILE A 203 24.40 -4.94 8.14
C ILE A 203 23.34 -5.97 8.49
N THR A 204 22.10 -5.52 8.68
CA THR A 204 21.03 -6.38 9.20
C THR A 204 19.73 -6.09 8.46
N GLU A 205 19.28 -7.02 7.62
CA GLU A 205 17.96 -6.95 6.95
C GLU A 205 16.87 -7.70 7.71
N ILE A 206 17.25 -8.52 8.71
CA ILE A 206 16.35 -9.35 9.51
C ILE A 206 16.63 -9.11 10.98
N LYS A 207 15.59 -8.80 11.76
CA LYS A 207 15.70 -8.63 13.22
C LYS A 207 14.79 -9.61 13.93
N GLY A 208 15.37 -10.31 14.91
CA GLY A 208 14.69 -11.33 15.67
C GLY A 208 14.70 -12.70 14.98
N LYS A 209 14.14 -13.69 15.66
CA LYS A 209 14.01 -15.07 15.19
C LYS A 209 12.76 -15.68 15.81
N ILE A 210 12.11 -16.59 15.10
CA ILE A 210 10.97 -17.33 15.65
C ILE A 210 11.51 -18.29 16.70
N LYS A 211 11.13 -18.07 17.97
CA LYS A 211 11.55 -18.93 19.11
C LYS A 211 10.36 -19.63 19.74
N LYS A 212 9.22 -18.95 19.81
CA LYS A 212 8.01 -19.45 20.43
C LYS A 212 7.03 -19.81 19.34
N ILE A 213 6.67 -21.09 19.27
CA ILE A 213 5.59 -21.57 18.42
C ILE A 213 4.39 -21.76 19.34
N ASN A 214 3.25 -21.20 18.96
CA ASN A 214 2.00 -21.46 19.65
C ASN A 214 1.32 -22.67 18.98
N PRO A 215 1.33 -23.87 19.58
CA PRO A 215 0.76 -25.06 18.94
C PRO A 215 -0.77 -24.95 18.76
N ASN A 216 -1.43 -24.04 19.47
CA ASN A 216 -2.88 -23.86 19.43
C ASN A 216 -3.34 -22.82 18.40
N LYS A 217 -2.42 -22.19 17.66
CA LYS A 217 -2.75 -21.19 16.64
C LYS A 217 -1.97 -21.45 15.37
N LYS A 218 -2.58 -21.10 14.24
CA LYS A 218 -1.90 -21.04 12.95
C LYS A 218 -0.78 -19.99 13.00
N SER A 219 0.35 -20.31 12.41
CA SER A 219 1.47 -19.38 12.21
C SER A 219 1.16 -18.41 11.07
N GLY A 220 1.50 -17.14 11.25
CA GLY A 220 1.19 -16.09 10.28
C GLY A 220 2.37 -15.18 9.95
N VAL A 221 2.41 -14.69 8.72
CA VAL A 221 3.32 -13.64 8.26
C VAL A 221 2.54 -12.53 7.57
N LEU A 222 2.94 -11.28 7.83
CA LEU A 222 2.35 -10.09 7.23
C LEU A 222 3.33 -9.42 6.26
N PHE A 223 2.86 -9.11 5.06
CA PHE A 223 3.54 -8.26 4.08
C PHE A 223 2.84 -6.91 4.02
N GLY A 224 3.59 -5.83 4.30
CA GLY A 224 3.07 -4.47 4.36
C GLY A 224 2.60 -4.10 5.77
N TYR A 225 3.44 -3.34 6.48
CA TYR A 225 3.18 -2.88 7.85
C TYR A 225 2.69 -1.42 7.86
N GLY A 226 1.74 -1.12 6.97
CA GLY A 226 1.08 0.18 6.91
C GLY A 226 0.09 0.41 8.05
N ASN A 227 -0.50 1.62 8.10
CA ASN A 227 -1.56 1.95 9.07
C ASN A 227 -2.68 0.91 9.09
N TYR A 228 -3.12 0.49 7.91
CA TYR A 228 -4.24 -0.43 7.75
C TYR A 228 -4.00 -1.77 8.46
N ALA A 229 -2.80 -2.35 8.31
CA ALA A 229 -2.45 -3.60 8.97
C ALA A 229 -2.39 -3.45 10.51
N LYS A 230 -1.86 -2.33 11.00
CA LYS A 230 -1.76 -2.01 12.43
C LYS A 230 -3.13 -1.87 13.09
N ILE A 231 -4.10 -1.28 12.40
CA ILE A 231 -5.41 -0.96 12.98
C ILE A 231 -6.47 -2.04 12.73
N ASN A 232 -6.32 -2.86 11.68
CA ASN A 232 -7.32 -3.86 11.32
C ASN A 232 -6.76 -5.29 11.39
N ILE A 233 -5.77 -5.63 10.55
CA ILE A 233 -5.29 -7.01 10.40
C ILE A 233 -4.80 -7.57 11.74
N ILE A 234 -3.76 -6.97 12.31
CA ILE A 234 -3.11 -7.48 13.52
C ILE A 234 -4.08 -7.61 14.70
N PRO A 235 -4.82 -6.55 15.10
CA PRO A 235 -5.69 -6.64 16.28
C PRO A 235 -6.84 -7.63 16.10
N TYR A 236 -7.44 -7.72 14.90
CA TYR A 236 -8.61 -8.58 14.69
C TYR A 236 -8.25 -10.04 14.36
N MET A 237 -7.05 -10.30 13.84
CA MET A 237 -6.57 -11.66 13.56
C MET A 237 -5.87 -12.31 14.78
N LYS A 238 -5.33 -11.52 15.72
CA LYS A 238 -4.61 -12.00 16.91
C LYS A 238 -5.30 -13.14 17.69
N PRO A 239 -6.65 -13.19 17.83
CA PRO A 239 -7.29 -14.31 18.50
C PRO A 239 -7.11 -15.66 17.79
N PHE A 240 -6.91 -15.67 16.47
CA PHE A 240 -6.97 -16.86 15.61
C PHE A 240 -5.61 -17.27 15.03
N VAL A 241 -4.75 -16.29 14.73
CA VAL A 241 -3.46 -16.48 14.08
C VAL A 241 -2.36 -15.82 14.90
N ASP A 242 -1.24 -16.52 15.07
CA ASP A 242 -0.03 -15.99 15.67
C ASP A 242 0.83 -15.33 14.57
N ILE A 243 0.71 -14.01 14.42
CA ILE A 243 1.49 -13.24 13.44
C ILE A 243 2.93 -13.12 13.95
N GLN A 244 3.75 -14.06 13.51
CA GLN A 244 5.11 -14.29 13.99
C GLN A 244 6.13 -13.41 13.30
N ALA A 245 5.88 -13.09 12.02
CA ALA A 245 6.79 -12.31 11.19
C ALA A 245 6.08 -11.18 10.44
N VAL A 246 6.83 -10.10 10.20
CA VAL A 246 6.39 -8.95 9.40
C VAL A 246 7.48 -8.56 8.41
N HIS A 247 7.09 -8.40 7.15
CA HIS A 247 7.89 -7.82 6.08
C HIS A 247 7.48 -6.36 5.86
N GLU A 248 8.44 -5.45 6.05
CA GLU A 248 8.24 -4.00 5.88
C GLU A 248 9.48 -3.37 5.26
N ILE A 249 9.29 -2.75 4.10
CA ILE A 249 10.38 -2.18 3.29
C ILE A 249 10.89 -0.84 3.84
N ASP A 250 10.05 -0.09 4.56
CA ASP A 250 10.43 1.18 5.16
C ASP A 250 10.97 0.94 6.58
N PRO A 251 12.29 1.00 6.80
CA PRO A 251 12.88 0.74 8.10
C PRO A 251 12.38 1.71 9.17
N THR A 252 11.90 2.90 8.81
CA THR A 252 11.33 3.85 9.78
C THR A 252 9.99 3.42 10.36
N GLN A 253 9.30 2.47 9.71
CA GLN A 253 8.07 1.86 10.20
C GLN A 253 8.31 0.62 11.07
N ILE A 254 9.53 0.09 11.10
CA ILE A 254 9.86 -1.11 11.87
C ILE A 254 10.02 -0.73 13.34
N PHE A 255 8.93 -0.87 14.07
CA PHE A 255 8.91 -0.78 15.53
C PHE A 255 8.54 -2.14 16.10
N LEU A 256 9.07 -2.45 17.29
CA LEU A 256 8.85 -3.75 17.94
C LEU A 256 7.39 -3.86 18.42
N GLU A 257 6.48 -4.22 17.52
CA GLU A 257 5.10 -4.58 17.86
C GLU A 257 5.10 -5.78 18.80
N GLN A 258 4.34 -5.69 19.88
CA GLN A 258 4.30 -6.75 20.88
C GLN A 258 3.68 -8.01 20.27
N GLY A 259 4.42 -9.10 20.26
CA GLY A 259 4.00 -10.39 19.70
C GLY A 259 4.67 -10.76 18.38
N VAL A 260 5.21 -9.79 17.63
CA VAL A 260 5.99 -10.07 16.42
C VAL A 260 7.41 -10.48 16.82
N GLN A 261 7.84 -11.66 16.38
CA GLN A 261 9.13 -12.25 16.75
C GLN A 261 10.23 -12.02 15.72
N LYS A 262 9.87 -11.86 14.45
CA LYS A 262 10.78 -11.62 13.31
C LYS A 262 10.32 -10.43 12.48
N TRP A 263 11.25 -9.58 12.11
CA TRP A 263 11.08 -8.48 11.14
C TRP A 263 12.04 -8.71 9.98
N ASP A 264 11.58 -8.50 8.76
CA ASP A 264 12.38 -8.62 7.54
C ASP A 264 12.14 -7.39 6.65
N ALA A 265 13.21 -6.84 6.08
CA ALA A 265 13.13 -5.71 5.15
C ALA A 265 12.80 -6.14 3.71
N ALA A 266 12.80 -7.45 3.41
CA ALA A 266 12.53 -7.96 2.08
C ALA A 266 11.07 -7.70 1.64
N PRO A 267 10.84 -7.23 0.41
CA PRO A 267 9.49 -6.96 -0.10
C PRO A 267 8.68 -8.23 -0.41
N PHE A 268 9.36 -9.35 -0.63
CA PHE A 268 8.79 -10.64 -1.02
C PHE A 268 9.20 -11.74 -0.03
N PRO A 269 8.45 -12.87 0.00
CA PRO A 269 8.83 -14.03 0.79
C PRO A 269 10.24 -14.50 0.47
N ARG A 270 10.99 -14.90 1.50
CA ARG A 270 12.27 -15.59 1.29
C ARG A 270 12.00 -17.01 0.74
N LYS A 271 12.94 -17.59 0.00
CA LYS A 271 12.77 -18.87 -0.72
C LYS A 271 12.17 -20.01 0.13
N ASP A 272 12.65 -20.17 1.35
CA ASP A 272 12.26 -21.26 2.26
C ASP A 272 11.29 -20.81 3.36
N GLU A 273 10.69 -19.64 3.20
CA GLU A 273 9.76 -19.07 4.16
C GLU A 273 8.40 -19.76 4.09
N LYS A 274 7.99 -20.35 5.22
CA LYS A 274 6.74 -21.12 5.36
C LYS A 274 5.94 -20.65 6.58
N TYR A 275 4.66 -20.40 6.37
CA TYR A 275 3.67 -20.13 7.43
C TYR A 275 2.33 -20.74 7.03
N ASP A 276 1.42 -20.92 7.99
CA ASP A 276 0.06 -21.38 7.71
C ASP A 276 -0.79 -20.31 7.01
N VAL A 277 -0.47 -19.02 7.26
CA VAL A 277 -1.25 -17.86 6.80
C VAL A 277 -0.35 -16.73 6.34
N TYR A 278 -0.61 -16.21 5.14
CA TYR A 278 0.03 -15.03 4.58
C TYR A 278 -0.99 -13.89 4.51
N PHE A 279 -0.71 -12.78 5.19
CA PHE A 279 -1.46 -11.54 5.09
C PHE A 279 -0.76 -10.63 4.08
N VAL A 280 -1.46 -10.23 3.03
CA VAL A 280 -0.90 -9.47 1.92
C VAL A 280 -1.59 -8.11 1.87
N ALA A 281 -0.91 -7.10 2.42
CA ALA A 281 -1.38 -5.71 2.52
C ALA A 281 -0.28 -4.72 2.10
N SER A 282 0.52 -5.13 1.12
CA SER A 282 1.61 -4.38 0.50
C SER A 282 1.09 -3.51 -0.66
N TYR A 283 1.96 -3.09 -1.59
CA TYR A 283 1.51 -2.41 -2.81
C TYR A 283 0.74 -3.39 -3.70
N ASN A 284 -0.28 -2.89 -4.42
CA ASN A 284 -1.20 -3.75 -5.18
C ASN A 284 -0.50 -4.71 -6.15
N HIS A 285 0.50 -4.21 -6.88
CA HIS A 285 1.27 -4.99 -7.86
C HIS A 285 2.21 -6.04 -7.24
N THR A 286 2.35 -6.08 -5.92
CA THR A 286 3.09 -7.15 -5.23
C THR A 286 2.17 -8.23 -4.64
N HIS A 287 0.85 -8.05 -4.71
CA HIS A 287 -0.11 -8.99 -4.11
C HIS A 287 0.00 -10.39 -4.70
N VAL A 288 -0.01 -10.52 -6.03
CA VAL A 288 -0.06 -11.82 -6.70
C VAL A 288 1.21 -12.63 -6.49
N PRO A 289 2.44 -12.10 -6.67
CA PRO A 289 3.66 -12.86 -6.38
C PRO A 289 3.69 -13.45 -4.95
N ILE A 290 3.26 -12.68 -3.95
CA ILE A 290 3.22 -13.12 -2.54
C ILE A 290 2.12 -14.19 -2.34
N THR A 291 0.96 -13.98 -2.95
CA THR A 291 -0.19 -14.89 -2.88
C THR A 291 0.13 -16.24 -3.52
N LEU A 292 0.77 -16.25 -4.68
CA LEU A 292 1.18 -17.46 -5.37
C LEU A 292 2.20 -18.26 -4.55
N HIS A 293 3.13 -17.58 -3.87
CA HIS A 293 4.07 -18.23 -2.94
C HIS A 293 3.34 -18.93 -1.79
N ALA A 294 2.32 -18.30 -1.21
CA ALA A 294 1.50 -18.89 -0.15
C ALA A 294 0.71 -20.10 -0.65
N LEU A 295 -0.03 -19.94 -1.75
CA LEU A 295 -0.89 -20.99 -2.31
C LEU A 295 -0.08 -22.22 -2.77
N LYS A 296 1.11 -22.02 -3.34
CA LYS A 296 2.01 -23.12 -3.77
C LYS A 296 2.41 -24.03 -2.60
N GLN A 297 2.39 -23.52 -1.38
CA GLN A 297 2.71 -24.28 -0.17
C GLN A 297 1.46 -24.89 0.52
N GLY A 298 0.26 -24.64 -0.01
CA GLY A 298 -1.00 -25.01 0.62
C GLY A 298 -1.41 -24.12 1.79
N ALA A 299 -0.75 -22.97 1.98
CA ALA A 299 -1.07 -22.00 3.02
C ALA A 299 -2.32 -21.18 2.67
N TYR A 300 -2.95 -20.61 3.69
CA TYR A 300 -3.97 -19.58 3.48
C TYR A 300 -3.33 -18.26 3.06
N ALA A 301 -3.98 -17.56 2.12
CA ALA A 301 -3.66 -16.18 1.77
C ALA A 301 -4.87 -15.29 2.07
N LEU A 302 -4.67 -14.22 2.85
CA LEU A 302 -5.63 -13.13 3.01
C LEU A 302 -5.04 -11.90 2.31
N VAL A 303 -5.65 -11.53 1.19
CA VAL A 303 -5.13 -10.51 0.29
C VAL A 303 -6.03 -9.29 0.31
N GLU A 304 -5.47 -8.12 0.60
CA GLU A 304 -6.20 -6.87 0.46
C GLU A 304 -6.51 -6.55 -1.00
N LYS A 305 -7.61 -5.83 -1.21
CA LYS A 305 -8.03 -5.44 -2.56
C LYS A 305 -7.09 -4.38 -3.17
N PRO A 306 -6.93 -4.37 -4.51
CA PRO A 306 -7.41 -5.35 -5.47
C PRO A 306 -6.56 -6.64 -5.44
N VAL A 307 -7.17 -7.77 -5.78
CA VAL A 307 -6.51 -9.08 -5.73
C VAL A 307 -5.54 -9.29 -6.90
N VAL A 308 -5.78 -8.66 -8.04
CA VAL A 308 -4.97 -8.71 -9.26
C VAL A 308 -4.94 -7.33 -9.92
N MET A 309 -3.91 -7.09 -10.73
CA MET A 309 -3.70 -5.85 -11.48
C MET A 309 -3.94 -6.01 -12.99
N ASP A 310 -3.88 -7.22 -13.53
CA ASP A 310 -4.14 -7.51 -14.94
C ASP A 310 -4.59 -8.97 -15.20
N TYR A 311 -4.81 -9.30 -16.47
CA TYR A 311 -5.28 -10.61 -16.91
C TYR A 311 -4.23 -11.72 -16.76
N GLU A 312 -2.93 -11.40 -16.83
CA GLU A 312 -1.86 -12.40 -16.63
C GLU A 312 -1.83 -12.85 -15.17
N GLU A 313 -1.93 -11.88 -14.26
CA GLU A 313 -2.08 -12.10 -12.84
C GLU A 313 -3.36 -12.88 -12.51
N LEU A 314 -4.49 -12.56 -13.14
CA LEU A 314 -5.74 -13.29 -13.00
C LEU A 314 -5.62 -14.75 -13.42
N ALA A 315 -5.02 -15.01 -14.58
CA ALA A 315 -4.81 -16.37 -15.10
C ALA A 315 -3.84 -17.17 -14.20
N ALA A 316 -2.77 -16.53 -13.73
CA ALA A 316 -1.83 -17.17 -12.80
C ALA A 316 -2.50 -17.54 -11.48
N LEU A 317 -3.34 -16.65 -10.95
CA LEU A 317 -4.10 -16.89 -9.72
C LEU A 317 -5.11 -18.02 -9.89
N GLU A 318 -5.86 -18.05 -10.99
CA GLU A 318 -6.81 -19.12 -11.31
C GLU A 318 -6.12 -20.49 -11.32
N LYS A 319 -4.96 -20.58 -12.00
CA LYS A 319 -4.17 -21.82 -12.06
C LYS A 319 -3.72 -22.27 -10.67
N ALA A 320 -3.25 -21.34 -9.84
CA ALA A 320 -2.80 -21.66 -8.48
C ALA A 320 -3.95 -22.14 -7.59
N LEU A 321 -5.11 -21.49 -7.68
CA LEU A 321 -6.30 -21.86 -6.91
C LEU A 321 -6.90 -23.21 -7.33
N LYS A 322 -6.81 -23.59 -8.61
CA LYS A 322 -7.19 -24.94 -9.07
C LYS A 322 -6.38 -26.04 -8.38
N ILE A 323 -5.14 -25.75 -8.02
CA ILE A 323 -4.22 -26.71 -7.36
C ILE A 323 -4.36 -26.63 -5.84
N ALA A 324 -4.33 -25.42 -5.26
CA ALA A 324 -4.31 -25.20 -3.82
C ALA A 324 -5.70 -25.32 -3.15
N GLY A 325 -6.78 -25.28 -3.95
CA GLY A 325 -8.15 -25.24 -3.47
C GLY A 325 -8.53 -23.88 -2.88
N ARG A 326 -9.60 -23.86 -2.08
CA ARG A 326 -10.18 -22.63 -1.50
C ARG A 326 -9.37 -22.16 -0.29
N LYS A 327 -8.20 -21.59 -0.54
CA LYS A 327 -7.27 -21.06 0.49
C LYS A 327 -7.05 -19.54 0.40
N LEU A 328 -7.74 -18.86 -0.50
CA LEU A 328 -7.66 -17.40 -0.66
C LEU A 328 -8.89 -16.71 -0.06
N PHE A 329 -8.66 -15.66 0.71
CA PHE A 329 -9.67 -14.69 1.14
C PHE A 329 -9.29 -13.31 0.60
N ILE A 330 -10.26 -12.57 0.06
CA ILE A 330 -10.05 -11.19 -0.36
C ILE A 330 -10.64 -10.22 0.68
N GLY A 331 -9.90 -9.14 0.98
CA GLY A 331 -10.22 -8.10 1.96
C GLY A 331 -11.40 -7.17 1.61
N PHE A 332 -12.50 -7.70 1.06
CA PHE A 332 -13.72 -6.94 0.78
C PHE A 332 -14.64 -6.83 2.00
N HIS A 333 -14.34 -5.87 2.88
CA HIS A 333 -15.06 -5.66 4.14
C HIS A 333 -16.58 -5.49 4.00
N LYS A 334 -17.08 -4.99 2.86
CA LYS A 334 -18.52 -4.79 2.62
C LYS A 334 -19.30 -6.10 2.60
N ARG A 335 -18.70 -7.24 2.22
CA ARG A 335 -19.35 -8.56 2.25
C ARG A 335 -19.77 -8.98 3.66
N TYR A 336 -19.04 -8.52 4.67
CA TYR A 336 -19.19 -8.91 6.06
C TYR A 336 -20.00 -7.90 6.90
N GLY A 337 -20.54 -6.86 6.27
CA GLY A 337 -21.31 -5.84 6.96
C GLY A 337 -22.64 -6.39 7.48
N LEU A 338 -22.97 -6.11 8.75
CA LEU A 338 -24.26 -6.46 9.38
C LEU A 338 -25.47 -6.03 8.52
N PHE A 339 -25.34 -4.91 7.81
CA PHE A 339 -26.40 -4.38 6.95
C PHE A 339 -26.78 -5.30 5.79
N ASN A 340 -25.93 -6.23 5.36
CA ASN A 340 -26.27 -7.17 4.28
C ASN A 340 -27.41 -8.11 4.71
N LYS A 341 -27.27 -8.72 5.89
CA LYS A 341 -28.31 -9.59 6.47
C LYS A 341 -29.60 -8.81 6.71
N MET A 342 -29.48 -7.58 7.20
CA MET A 342 -30.64 -6.71 7.43
C MET A 342 -31.33 -6.33 6.14
N ALA A 343 -30.58 -6.00 5.08
CA ALA A 343 -31.10 -5.64 3.78
C ALA A 343 -31.90 -6.79 3.16
N LEU A 344 -31.35 -8.01 3.15
CA LEU A 344 -32.08 -9.19 2.64
C LEU A 344 -33.43 -9.39 3.36
N GLN A 345 -33.42 -9.28 4.70
CA GLN A 345 -34.64 -9.39 5.51
C GLN A 345 -35.64 -8.26 5.24
N ASP A 346 -35.19 -7.01 5.22
CA ASP A 346 -36.08 -5.84 5.14
C ASP A 346 -36.58 -5.60 3.72
N LEU A 347 -35.80 -5.94 2.69
CA LEU A 347 -36.24 -6.00 1.29
C LEU A 347 -37.14 -7.22 1.02
N ASN A 348 -37.25 -8.15 1.98
CA ASN A 348 -38.02 -9.39 1.87
C ASN A 348 -37.62 -10.23 0.64
N VAL A 349 -36.30 -10.42 0.48
CA VAL A 349 -35.71 -11.22 -0.59
C VAL A 349 -34.77 -12.28 -0.02
N THR A 350 -34.69 -13.39 -0.72
CA THR A 350 -33.71 -14.45 -0.51
C THR A 350 -32.39 -14.09 -1.19
N TYR A 351 -31.29 -14.68 -0.72
CA TYR A 351 -29.97 -14.40 -1.27
C TYR A 351 -29.88 -14.87 -2.73
N GLY A 352 -29.57 -13.95 -3.66
CA GLY A 352 -29.50 -14.20 -5.10
C GLY A 352 -30.69 -13.69 -5.91
N GLU A 353 -31.83 -13.39 -5.27
CA GLU A 353 -32.90 -12.64 -5.92
C GLU A 353 -32.40 -11.23 -6.31
N PRO A 354 -32.92 -10.65 -7.42
CA PRO A 354 -32.35 -9.43 -7.98
C PRO A 354 -32.54 -8.22 -7.05
N ILE A 355 -31.42 -7.60 -6.69
CA ILE A 355 -31.37 -6.36 -5.92
C ILE A 355 -30.63 -5.32 -6.74
N SER A 356 -31.33 -4.26 -7.15
CA SER A 356 -30.70 -3.11 -7.80
C SER A 356 -29.89 -2.31 -6.79
N TYR A 357 -28.70 -1.87 -7.18
CA TYR A 357 -27.73 -1.20 -6.33
C TYR A 357 -27.33 0.13 -6.96
N HIS A 358 -27.55 1.24 -6.26
CA HIS A 358 -27.16 2.57 -6.72
C HIS A 358 -26.26 3.24 -5.70
N SER A 359 -25.14 3.82 -6.12
CA SER A 359 -24.27 4.54 -5.19
C SER A 359 -23.63 5.82 -5.70
N ILE A 360 -23.36 6.70 -4.74
CA ILE A 360 -22.51 7.88 -4.92
C ILE A 360 -21.34 7.73 -3.95
N VAL A 361 -20.14 7.66 -4.49
CA VAL A 361 -18.90 7.43 -3.77
C VAL A 361 -18.03 8.66 -3.86
N TYR A 362 -17.60 9.12 -2.69
CA TYR A 362 -16.55 10.10 -2.54
C TYR A 362 -15.28 9.41 -2.03
N GLU A 363 -14.23 9.47 -2.84
CA GLU A 363 -12.89 9.06 -2.48
C GLU A 363 -12.01 10.29 -2.18
N LEU A 364 -10.92 10.08 -1.43
CA LEU A 364 -9.93 11.12 -1.18
C LEU A 364 -9.09 11.36 -2.44
N LEU A 365 -8.89 12.64 -2.77
CA LEU A 365 -7.83 13.02 -3.69
C LEU A 365 -6.48 12.55 -3.13
N GLN A 366 -5.70 11.86 -3.96
CA GLN A 366 -4.42 11.30 -3.54
C GLN A 366 -3.34 12.39 -3.51
N PRO A 367 -2.51 12.46 -2.46
CA PRO A 367 -1.34 13.33 -2.42
C PRO A 367 -0.43 13.08 -3.63
N GLU A 368 0.24 14.13 -4.12
CA GLU A 368 1.05 14.10 -5.36
C GLU A 368 1.97 12.87 -5.47
N PHE A 369 2.76 12.57 -4.44
CA PHE A 369 3.72 11.46 -4.44
C PHE A 369 3.18 10.18 -3.78
N PHE A 370 1.89 10.12 -3.51
CA PHE A 370 1.30 8.91 -2.96
C PHE A 370 1.32 7.79 -4.00
N TRP A 371 1.63 6.57 -3.55
CA TRP A 371 1.89 5.44 -4.44
C TRP A 371 0.71 5.04 -5.34
N TYR A 372 -0.52 5.46 -5.04
CA TYR A 372 -1.67 5.30 -5.95
C TYR A 372 -1.46 6.01 -7.30
N ASN A 373 -0.65 7.08 -7.32
CA ASN A 373 -0.36 7.83 -8.53
C ASN A 373 0.75 7.19 -9.38
N TRP A 374 1.43 6.15 -8.86
CA TRP A 374 2.41 5.41 -9.64
C TRP A 374 1.74 4.70 -10.83
N PRO A 375 2.36 4.72 -12.03
CA PRO A 375 1.83 4.04 -13.21
C PRO A 375 1.48 2.56 -12.97
N VAL A 376 2.31 1.83 -12.21
CA VAL A 376 2.09 0.41 -11.88
C VAL A 376 0.85 0.18 -10.98
N SER A 377 0.36 1.22 -10.30
CA SER A 377 -0.82 1.15 -9.44
C SER A 377 -2.15 1.27 -10.19
N ARG A 378 -2.11 1.56 -11.50
CA ARG A 378 -3.28 1.78 -12.37
C ARG A 378 -4.21 2.88 -11.80
N SER A 379 -5.51 2.81 -12.02
CA SER A 379 -6.43 3.86 -11.55
C SER A 379 -6.84 3.71 -10.07
N THR A 380 -7.12 4.83 -9.40
CA THR A 380 -7.79 4.84 -8.08
C THR A 380 -9.13 4.09 -8.12
N PHE A 381 -9.82 4.07 -9.27
CA PHE A 381 -11.08 3.36 -9.43
C PHE A 381 -10.89 1.84 -9.37
N LEU A 382 -9.87 1.27 -10.01
CA LEU A 382 -9.51 -0.14 -9.84
C LEU A 382 -9.20 -0.45 -8.36
N ALA A 383 -8.44 0.43 -7.71
CA ALA A 383 -8.03 0.23 -6.33
C ALA A 383 -9.19 0.33 -5.33
N ASN A 384 -10.15 1.26 -5.49
CA ASN A 384 -11.18 1.56 -4.48
C ASN A 384 -12.62 1.37 -4.97
N GLY A 385 -12.91 1.62 -6.24
CA GLY A 385 -14.25 1.41 -6.84
C GLY A 385 -14.67 -0.06 -6.88
N CYS A 386 -13.71 -0.98 -6.83
CA CYS A 386 -13.95 -2.42 -6.73
C CYS A 386 -14.79 -2.81 -5.52
N HIS A 387 -14.79 -2.03 -4.42
CA HIS A 387 -15.63 -2.32 -3.24
C HIS A 387 -17.12 -2.34 -3.55
N GLN A 388 -17.61 -1.41 -4.38
CA GLN A 388 -19.04 -1.30 -4.71
C GLN A 388 -19.46 -2.39 -5.68
N ILE A 389 -18.63 -2.68 -6.69
CA ILE A 389 -18.91 -3.71 -7.69
C ILE A 389 -18.88 -5.10 -7.05
N ASP A 390 -17.87 -5.37 -6.22
CA ASP A 390 -17.79 -6.62 -5.45
C ASP A 390 -19.02 -6.81 -4.54
N HIS A 391 -19.44 -5.75 -3.83
CA HIS A 391 -20.59 -5.82 -2.94
C HIS A 391 -21.90 -6.07 -3.69
N PHE A 392 -22.07 -5.43 -4.86
CA PHE A 392 -23.21 -5.68 -5.74
C PHE A 392 -23.28 -7.13 -6.23
N LEU A 393 -22.16 -7.66 -6.72
CA LEU A 393 -22.06 -9.07 -7.13
C LEU A 393 -22.32 -10.01 -5.96
N HIS A 394 -21.74 -9.71 -4.79
CA HIS A 394 -21.95 -10.50 -3.59
C HIS A 394 -23.43 -10.57 -3.21
N LEU A 395 -24.15 -9.43 -3.15
CA LEU A 395 -25.58 -9.43 -2.78
C LEU A 395 -26.46 -10.21 -3.77
N ASN A 396 -26.06 -10.26 -5.03
CA ASN A 396 -26.75 -10.96 -6.11
C ASN A 396 -26.16 -12.36 -6.39
N ASN A 397 -25.55 -12.98 -5.37
CA ASN A 397 -24.98 -14.33 -5.43
C ASN A 397 -24.09 -14.59 -6.67
N TRP A 398 -23.25 -13.62 -7.01
CA TRP A 398 -22.30 -13.69 -8.11
C TRP A 398 -22.93 -13.96 -9.48
N SER A 399 -24.21 -13.59 -9.67
CA SER A 399 -24.89 -13.63 -10.98
C SER A 399 -24.02 -12.94 -12.04
N LYS A 400 -23.97 -13.54 -13.23
CA LYS A 400 -23.06 -13.11 -14.30
C LYS A 400 -23.43 -11.72 -14.82
N PRO A 401 -22.46 -10.79 -14.98
CA PRO A 401 -22.65 -9.59 -15.76
C PRO A 401 -22.93 -9.95 -17.22
N ILE A 402 -24.08 -9.51 -17.74
CA ILE A 402 -24.46 -9.67 -19.15
C ILE A 402 -24.20 -8.40 -19.96
N ASN A 403 -24.13 -7.25 -19.28
CA ASN A 403 -23.85 -5.97 -19.89
C ASN A 403 -23.21 -5.03 -18.86
N ALA A 404 -22.24 -4.22 -19.29
CA ALA A 404 -21.56 -3.29 -18.41
C ALA A 404 -20.78 -2.23 -19.19
N ASP A 405 -20.78 -1.00 -18.67
CA ASP A 405 -19.93 0.04 -19.20
C ASP A 405 -19.49 1.06 -18.15
N ILE A 406 -18.48 1.84 -18.54
CA ILE A 406 -17.86 2.88 -17.74
C ILE A 406 -17.77 4.16 -18.56
N LYS A 407 -17.88 5.30 -17.90
CA LYS A 407 -17.70 6.61 -18.51
C LYS A 407 -16.86 7.51 -17.61
N LEU A 408 -15.83 8.11 -18.18
CA LEU A 408 -15.14 9.25 -17.58
C LEU A 408 -15.91 10.52 -17.92
N LEU A 409 -16.47 11.18 -16.90
CA LEU A 409 -17.21 12.42 -17.05
C LEU A 409 -16.25 13.61 -17.21
N GLN A 410 -16.75 14.72 -17.75
CA GLN A 410 -15.97 15.96 -17.97
C GLN A 410 -15.31 16.47 -16.69
N ASP A 411 -15.95 16.19 -15.57
CA ASP A 411 -15.57 16.66 -14.26
C ASP A 411 -14.61 15.66 -13.56
N HIS A 412 -14.13 14.64 -14.28
CA HIS A 412 -13.28 13.53 -13.86
C HIS A 412 -13.92 12.49 -12.95
N ALA A 413 -15.22 12.59 -12.64
CA ALA A 413 -15.93 11.49 -12.01
C ALA A 413 -16.04 10.29 -12.96
N VAL A 414 -16.07 9.09 -12.37
CA VAL A 414 -16.25 7.83 -13.08
C VAL A 414 -17.67 7.35 -12.83
N LEU A 415 -18.45 7.19 -13.90
CA LEU A 415 -19.78 6.58 -13.87
C LEU A 415 -19.66 5.14 -14.37
N VAL A 416 -20.24 4.18 -13.63
CA VAL A 416 -20.33 2.78 -14.07
C VAL A 416 -21.76 2.30 -13.96
N TRP A 417 -22.16 1.44 -14.89
CA TRP A 417 -23.37 0.65 -14.79
C TRP A 417 -23.12 -0.82 -15.19
N ILE A 418 -23.87 -1.73 -14.57
CA ILE A 418 -23.77 -3.19 -14.81
C ILE A 418 -25.19 -3.78 -14.77
N GLU A 419 -25.47 -4.71 -15.67
CA GLU A 419 -26.68 -5.55 -15.68
C GLU A 419 -26.27 -7.00 -15.47
N LEU A 420 -26.97 -7.70 -14.56
CA LEU A 420 -26.74 -9.12 -14.29
C LEU A 420 -27.82 -9.99 -14.94
N GLU A 421 -27.47 -11.25 -15.18
CA GLU A 421 -28.37 -12.28 -15.72
C GLU A 421 -29.64 -12.47 -14.88
N ASN A 422 -29.58 -12.31 -13.56
CA ASN A 422 -30.75 -12.39 -12.68
C ASN A 422 -31.69 -11.16 -12.75
N GLY A 423 -31.36 -10.15 -13.57
CA GLY A 423 -32.13 -8.93 -13.75
C GLY A 423 -31.75 -7.77 -12.81
N ALA A 424 -30.78 -7.97 -11.91
CA ALA A 424 -30.29 -6.90 -11.04
C ALA A 424 -29.46 -5.87 -11.82
N THR A 425 -29.56 -4.61 -11.43
CA THR A 425 -28.85 -3.48 -12.06
C THR A 425 -27.98 -2.76 -11.05
N PHE A 426 -26.86 -2.24 -11.51
CA PHE A 426 -25.93 -1.45 -10.71
C PHE A 426 -25.67 -0.12 -11.37
N THR A 427 -25.60 0.95 -10.57
CA THR A 427 -24.98 2.20 -10.98
C THR A 427 -24.12 2.79 -9.87
N THR A 428 -22.97 3.36 -10.23
CA THR A 428 -22.20 4.17 -9.29
C THR A 428 -21.57 5.39 -9.93
N THR A 429 -21.59 6.50 -9.22
CA THR A 429 -20.72 7.66 -9.50
C THR A 429 -19.59 7.66 -8.47
N PHE A 430 -18.36 7.51 -8.94
CA PHE A 430 -17.14 7.55 -8.14
C PHE A 430 -16.39 8.86 -8.43
N SER A 431 -16.18 9.69 -7.41
CA SER A 431 -15.48 10.96 -7.58
C SER A 431 -14.56 11.28 -6.41
N GLU A 432 -13.59 12.16 -6.63
CA GLU A 432 -12.71 12.71 -5.60
C GLU A 432 -13.21 14.08 -5.09
N LYS A 433 -14.48 14.41 -5.37
CA LYS A 433 -15.11 15.69 -5.03
C LYS A 433 -16.02 15.56 -3.82
N GLY A 434 -15.68 16.27 -2.75
CA GLY A 434 -16.43 16.17 -1.50
C GLY A 434 -15.62 16.63 -0.29
N SER A 435 -16.14 16.30 0.90
CA SER A 435 -15.58 16.76 2.18
C SER A 435 -14.60 15.76 2.79
N LEU A 436 -13.37 16.22 3.07
CA LEU A 436 -12.31 15.46 3.73
C LEU A 436 -12.58 15.15 5.23
N ARG A 437 -13.66 15.70 5.82
CA ARG A 437 -13.92 15.70 7.27
C ARG A 437 -13.80 14.32 7.90
N VAL A 438 -14.43 13.31 7.29
CA VAL A 438 -14.54 11.96 7.85
C VAL A 438 -13.82 10.89 7.03
N GLY A 439 -13.11 11.27 5.96
CA GLY A 439 -12.48 10.32 5.02
C GLY A 439 -13.40 9.98 3.85
N PRO A 440 -13.20 8.82 3.20
CA PRO A 440 -14.06 8.35 2.11
C PRO A 440 -15.50 8.18 2.59
N ARG A 441 -16.45 8.49 1.71
CA ARG A 441 -17.89 8.51 2.00
C ARG A 441 -18.65 7.82 0.88
N ASP A 442 -19.79 7.27 1.24
CA ASP A 442 -20.67 6.58 0.29
C ASP A 442 -22.13 6.75 0.68
N ARG A 443 -22.99 6.84 -0.33
CA ARG A 443 -24.43 6.66 -0.20
C ARG A 443 -24.81 5.50 -1.10
N VAL A 444 -25.49 4.51 -0.54
CA VAL A 444 -25.91 3.31 -1.23
C VAL A 444 -27.41 3.17 -1.07
N GLU A 445 -28.10 2.92 -2.18
CA GLU A 445 -29.50 2.51 -2.20
C GLU A 445 -29.60 1.11 -2.78
N LEU A 446 -30.29 0.22 -2.07
CA LEU A 446 -30.65 -1.11 -2.54
C LEU A 446 -32.15 -1.12 -2.79
N LYS A 447 -32.59 -1.58 -3.96
CA LYS A 447 -33.99 -1.47 -4.38
C LYS A 447 -34.53 -2.77 -4.93
N VAL A 448 -35.77 -3.06 -4.55
CA VAL A 448 -36.64 -4.08 -5.14
C VAL A 448 -38.04 -3.48 -5.31
N HIS A 449 -39.00 -4.22 -5.86
CA HIS A 449 -40.36 -3.70 -6.00
C HIS A 449 -41.00 -3.41 -4.63
N GLY A 450 -41.44 -2.16 -4.42
CA GLY A 450 -42.18 -1.73 -3.23
C GLY A 450 -41.38 -1.63 -1.93
N ARG A 451 -40.05 -1.83 -1.97
CA ARG A 451 -39.15 -1.75 -0.81
C ARG A 451 -37.79 -1.18 -1.18
N ASP A 452 -37.20 -0.39 -0.29
CA ASP A 452 -35.84 0.11 -0.45
C ASP A 452 -35.06 0.18 0.87
N VAL A 453 -33.74 0.16 0.72
CA VAL A 453 -32.76 0.32 1.80
C VAL A 453 -31.80 1.43 1.42
N ARG A 454 -31.60 2.38 2.33
CA ARG A 454 -30.63 3.47 2.21
C ARG A 454 -29.54 3.33 3.26
N ILE A 455 -28.28 3.27 2.80
CA ILE A 455 -27.09 3.19 3.64
C ILE A 455 -26.22 4.42 3.41
N THR A 456 -25.87 5.14 4.47
CA THR A 456 -24.99 6.33 4.40
C THR A 456 -23.72 6.13 5.23
N ASP A 457 -22.57 6.34 4.58
CA ASP A 457 -21.21 6.25 5.10
C ASP A 457 -20.84 4.89 5.73
N ALA A 458 -21.59 3.83 5.38
CA ALA A 458 -21.61 2.54 6.07
C ALA A 458 -21.90 2.64 7.60
N ILE A 459 -22.62 3.68 8.01
CA ILE A 459 -22.93 4.00 9.42
C ILE A 459 -24.42 3.96 9.66
N HIS A 460 -25.19 4.65 8.81
CA HIS A 460 -26.63 4.78 8.95
C HIS A 460 -27.33 3.85 7.97
N TYR A 461 -28.33 3.13 8.45
CA TYR A 461 -29.18 2.25 7.68
C TYR A 461 -30.64 2.65 7.91
N VAL A 462 -31.39 2.78 6.83
CA VAL A 462 -32.84 2.99 6.84
C VAL A 462 -33.45 2.04 5.81
N SER A 463 -34.51 1.33 6.18
CA SER A 463 -35.31 0.52 5.27
C SER A 463 -36.78 0.91 5.36
N GLU A 464 -37.50 0.84 4.24
CA GLU A 464 -38.90 1.23 4.13
C GLU A 464 -39.65 0.39 3.09
N ASP A 465 -40.97 0.38 3.22
CA ASP A 465 -41.92 -0.12 2.23
C ASP A 465 -42.90 1.00 1.83
N ASN A 466 -43.89 0.67 1.00
CA ASN A 466 -44.92 1.61 0.52
C ASN A 466 -45.75 2.29 1.64
N HIS A 467 -45.68 1.82 2.88
CA HIS A 467 -46.54 2.28 3.97
C HIS A 467 -45.75 2.90 5.12
N ARG A 468 -44.52 2.46 5.38
CA ARG A 468 -43.76 2.87 6.56
C ARG A 468 -42.26 2.64 6.45
N ILE A 469 -41.54 3.32 7.35
CA ILE A 469 -40.17 2.95 7.68
C ILE A 469 -40.18 1.66 8.49
N ILE A 470 -39.52 0.63 7.98
CA ILE A 470 -39.38 -0.69 8.62
C ILE A 470 -38.34 -0.63 9.73
N ARG A 471 -37.17 -0.04 9.43
CA ARG A 471 -36.05 -0.02 10.38
C ARG A 471 -35.16 1.18 10.20
N LYS A 472 -34.62 1.69 11.32
CA LYS A 472 -33.47 2.60 11.35
C LYS A 472 -32.40 1.99 12.25
N MET A 473 -31.15 1.98 11.79
CA MET A 473 -30.03 1.45 12.55
C MET A 473 -28.79 2.34 12.35
N ARG A 474 -27.96 2.41 13.40
CA ARG A 474 -26.67 3.10 13.36
C ARG A 474 -25.59 2.21 13.94
N ILE A 475 -24.49 2.05 13.21
CA ILE A 475 -23.29 1.33 13.64
C ILE A 475 -22.04 2.20 13.50
N PHE A 476 -20.89 1.72 13.97
CA PHE A 476 -19.61 2.36 13.66
C PHE A 476 -19.04 1.82 12.34
N LYS A 477 -18.38 2.69 11.58
CA LYS A 477 -17.79 2.34 10.27
C LYS A 477 -16.73 1.24 10.37
N THR A 478 -16.11 1.08 11.52
CA THR A 478 -15.07 0.08 11.81
C THR A 478 -15.62 -1.35 11.97
N ASN A 479 -16.94 -1.51 12.17
CA ASN A 479 -17.54 -2.82 12.44
C ASN A 479 -17.32 -3.81 11.30
N SER A 480 -17.54 -3.41 10.05
CA SER A 480 -17.38 -4.30 8.88
C SER A 480 -15.95 -4.84 8.72
N TYR A 481 -14.94 -4.04 9.04
CA TYR A 481 -13.54 -4.51 9.06
C TYR A 481 -13.32 -5.53 10.18
N LYS A 482 -13.80 -5.22 11.39
CA LYS A 482 -13.71 -6.11 12.55
C LYS A 482 -14.40 -7.45 12.29
N ASP A 483 -15.60 -7.40 11.71
CA ASP A 483 -16.40 -8.58 11.38
C ASP A 483 -15.71 -9.42 10.30
N MET A 484 -15.23 -8.79 9.22
CA MET A 484 -14.46 -9.45 8.17
C MET A 484 -13.27 -10.25 8.71
N TYR A 485 -12.34 -9.60 9.42
CA TYR A 485 -11.13 -10.29 9.89
C TYR A 485 -11.45 -11.34 10.96
N ARG A 486 -12.44 -11.10 11.82
CA ARG A 486 -12.82 -12.11 12.83
C ARG A 486 -13.48 -13.33 12.19
N GLU A 487 -14.33 -13.13 11.18
CA GLU A 487 -14.95 -14.25 10.46
C GLU A 487 -13.90 -15.03 9.67
N ILE A 488 -13.05 -14.35 8.89
CA ILE A 488 -11.95 -14.99 8.15
C ILE A 488 -11.01 -15.72 9.12
N GLY A 489 -10.65 -15.09 10.25
CA GLY A 489 -9.81 -15.70 11.27
C GLY A 489 -10.39 -16.98 11.86
N LYS A 490 -11.70 -16.99 12.18
CA LYS A 490 -12.40 -18.21 12.62
C LYS A 490 -12.32 -19.31 11.57
N LYS A 491 -12.62 -18.98 10.31
CA LYS A 491 -12.56 -19.92 9.18
C LYS A 491 -11.16 -20.53 9.05
N ILE A 492 -10.13 -19.70 9.06
CA ILE A 492 -8.73 -20.15 8.97
C ILE A 492 -8.35 -21.05 10.15
N ALA A 493 -8.70 -20.67 11.38
CA ALA A 493 -8.43 -21.49 12.57
C ALA A 493 -9.08 -22.88 12.48
N ASN A 494 -10.27 -22.96 11.88
CA ASN A 494 -11.03 -24.20 11.67
C ASN A 494 -10.66 -24.94 10.37
N ASN A 495 -9.69 -24.45 9.59
CA ASN A 495 -9.35 -24.96 8.25
C ASN A 495 -10.53 -24.94 7.25
N GLU A 496 -11.46 -24.01 7.42
CA GLU A 496 -12.59 -23.81 6.50
C GLU A 496 -12.15 -23.17 5.17
N PRO A 497 -12.93 -23.36 4.10
CA PRO A 497 -12.58 -22.82 2.79
C PRO A 497 -12.71 -21.29 2.71
N GLY A 498 -11.83 -20.71 1.90
CA GLY A 498 -11.86 -19.31 1.48
C GLY A 498 -12.92 -18.97 0.44
N ASP A 499 -12.75 -17.83 -0.21
CA ASP A 499 -13.61 -17.36 -1.29
C ASP A 499 -13.68 -18.41 -2.42
N SER A 500 -14.82 -18.44 -3.11
CA SER A 500 -15.02 -19.36 -4.24
C SER A 500 -14.25 -18.86 -5.47
N MET A 501 -13.81 -19.79 -6.33
CA MET A 501 -13.18 -19.42 -7.60
C MET A 501 -14.09 -18.49 -8.41
N GLU A 502 -15.38 -18.81 -8.49
CA GLU A 502 -16.38 -17.99 -9.18
C GLU A 502 -16.39 -16.55 -8.66
N SER A 503 -16.50 -16.35 -7.34
CA SER A 503 -16.52 -15.01 -6.75
C SER A 503 -15.25 -14.20 -7.04
N ILE A 504 -14.08 -14.86 -6.97
CA ILE A 504 -12.78 -14.21 -7.22
C ILE A 504 -12.69 -13.80 -8.69
N MET A 505 -12.96 -14.74 -9.60
CA MET A 505 -12.83 -14.51 -11.04
C MET A 505 -13.86 -13.50 -11.53
N MET A 506 -15.11 -13.58 -11.07
CA MET A 506 -16.18 -12.67 -11.48
C MET A 506 -15.87 -11.22 -11.11
N SER A 507 -15.54 -10.98 -9.84
CA SER A 507 -15.23 -9.64 -9.33
C SER A 507 -13.97 -9.08 -9.98
N ALA A 508 -12.89 -9.87 -10.07
CA ALA A 508 -11.65 -9.41 -10.67
C ALA A 508 -11.82 -9.11 -12.17
N LYS A 509 -12.44 -10.02 -12.92
CA LYS A 509 -12.58 -9.87 -14.38
C LYS A 509 -13.39 -8.64 -14.76
N ILE A 510 -14.58 -8.45 -14.17
CA ILE A 510 -15.41 -7.27 -14.52
C ILE A 510 -14.68 -5.97 -14.19
N MET A 511 -13.87 -5.98 -13.13
CA MET A 511 -13.10 -4.81 -12.72
C MET A 511 -11.96 -4.50 -13.70
N LEU A 512 -11.28 -5.53 -14.21
CA LEU A 512 -10.29 -5.39 -15.28
C LEU A 512 -10.94 -4.91 -16.59
N ASP A 513 -12.08 -5.49 -16.98
CA ASP A 513 -12.81 -5.10 -18.19
C ASP A 513 -13.15 -3.59 -18.17
N LEU A 514 -13.62 -3.08 -17.03
CA LEU A 514 -13.93 -1.67 -16.83
C LEU A 514 -12.67 -0.78 -16.77
N GLU A 515 -11.61 -1.26 -16.11
CA GLU A 515 -10.34 -0.53 -16.05
C GLU A 515 -9.73 -0.34 -17.45
N GLU A 516 -9.72 -1.37 -18.29
CA GLU A 516 -9.21 -1.27 -19.67
C GLU A 516 -9.92 -0.18 -20.48
N LYS A 517 -11.26 -0.10 -20.35
CA LYS A 517 -12.05 0.97 -20.97
C LYS A 517 -11.69 2.34 -20.39
N LEU A 518 -11.56 2.45 -19.07
CA LEU A 518 -11.19 3.70 -18.40
C LEU A 518 -9.80 4.20 -18.82
N GLN A 519 -8.82 3.31 -18.98
CA GLN A 519 -7.48 3.70 -19.42
C GLN A 519 -7.46 4.29 -20.83
N LYS A 520 -8.25 3.72 -21.75
CA LYS A 520 -8.46 4.29 -23.09
C LYS A 520 -9.06 5.69 -23.00
N MET A 521 -10.08 5.87 -22.17
CA MET A 521 -10.71 7.19 -21.95
C MET A 521 -9.76 8.22 -21.35
N LYS A 522 -8.82 7.78 -20.50
CA LYS A 522 -7.76 8.63 -19.93
C LYS A 522 -6.59 8.88 -20.87
N GLY A 523 -6.56 8.25 -22.06
CA GLY A 523 -5.47 8.38 -23.01
C GLY A 523 -4.14 7.83 -22.50
N TRP A 524 -4.17 6.84 -21.60
CA TRP A 524 -2.94 6.33 -20.96
C TRP A 524 -2.11 5.41 -21.86
N GLY A 525 -2.66 4.88 -22.95
CA GLY A 525 -1.93 3.98 -23.85
C GLY A 525 -1.36 2.77 -23.10
N ASN A 526 -0.11 2.41 -23.36
CA ASN A 526 0.59 1.30 -22.68
C ASN A 526 1.33 1.72 -21.40
N ARG A 527 0.78 2.69 -20.67
CA ARG A 527 1.41 3.25 -19.45
C ARG A 527 1.62 2.18 -18.37
N TYR A 528 0.66 1.26 -18.21
CA TYR A 528 0.74 0.23 -17.17
C TYR A 528 1.73 -0.87 -17.55
N GLU A 529 1.70 -1.32 -18.80
CA GLU A 529 2.55 -2.40 -19.32
C GLU A 529 4.03 -2.04 -19.20
N ARG A 530 4.42 -0.84 -19.65
CA ARG A 530 5.80 -0.33 -19.49
C ARG A 530 6.21 -0.23 -18.03
N ALA A 531 5.28 0.12 -17.15
CA ALA A 531 5.55 0.24 -15.73
C ALA A 531 5.69 -1.11 -15.03
N LYS A 532 4.90 -2.10 -15.46
CA LYS A 532 4.99 -3.49 -15.03
C LYS A 532 6.31 -4.12 -15.48
N GLU A 533 6.74 -3.86 -16.72
CA GLU A 533 8.05 -4.27 -17.24
C GLU A 533 9.20 -3.65 -16.41
N GLU A 534 9.20 -2.32 -16.24
CA GLU A 534 10.22 -1.62 -15.45
C GLU A 534 10.28 -2.12 -14.00
N PHE A 535 9.12 -2.41 -13.42
CA PHE A 535 9.04 -3.04 -12.10
C PHE A 535 9.65 -4.45 -12.12
N SER A 536 9.26 -5.28 -13.09
CA SER A 536 9.71 -6.67 -13.19
C SER A 536 11.23 -6.76 -13.34
N ASP A 537 11.83 -5.93 -14.21
CA ASP A 537 13.28 -5.87 -14.43
C ASP A 537 14.08 -5.54 -13.15
N CYS A 538 13.45 -4.87 -12.19
CA CYS A 538 14.09 -4.52 -10.92
C CYS A 538 14.09 -5.69 -9.92
N PHE A 539 13.15 -6.64 -10.01
CA PHE A 539 12.90 -7.63 -8.95
C PHE A 539 12.98 -9.09 -9.39
N PHE A 540 12.68 -9.41 -10.65
CA PHE A 540 12.61 -10.78 -11.18
C PHE A 540 13.72 -10.99 -12.19
#